data_AF-A0A804J2P9-F1
#
_entry.id   AF-A0A804J2P9-F1
#
_cell.length_a   1.000
_cell.length_b   1.000
_cell.length_c   1.000
_cell.angle_alpha   90.00
_cell.angle_beta   90.00
_cell.angle_gamma   90.00
#
_symmetry.space_group_name_H-M   'P 1'
#
loop_
_entity.id
_entity.type
_entity.pdbx_description
1 polymer ?
#
loop_
_entity_poly.entity_id
_entity_poly.type
_entity_poly.pdbx_seq_one_letter_code
_entity_poly.pdbx_strand_id
1 'polypeptide(L)'
;MKLGLAWSNGKVYSPMHGVTVSGKETRYSVLLFAMPKNERPIQAPVELVDDKHPPIFKPYYYDDYLRFCFSEEGMMQQCKLVAYCGTDATKEADA
;
A
#
# COMPACT_ATOMS: atom_id res chain seq x y z
N MET A 1 -2.49 0.22 -5.10
CA MET A 1 -2.30 0.90 -3.81
C MET A 1 -2.19 -0.18 -2.72
N LYS A 2 -1.10 -0.25 -1.97
CA LYS A 2 -0.71 -1.45 -1.18
C LYS A 2 -1.40 -1.55 0.21
N LEU A 3 -2.63 -1.06 0.36
CA LEU A 3 -3.31 -0.94 1.66
C LEU A 3 -3.45 -2.28 2.40
N GLY A 4 -3.81 -3.34 1.66
CA GLY A 4 -3.94 -4.69 2.22
C GLY A 4 -2.63 -5.23 2.78
N LEU A 5 -1.47 -4.81 2.24
CA LEU A 5 -0.16 -5.21 2.74
C LEU A 5 0.10 -4.65 4.14
N ALA A 6 -0.23 -3.37 4.36
CA ALA A 6 -0.09 -2.73 5.67
C ALA A 6 -1.05 -3.31 6.71
N TRP A 7 -2.33 -3.42 6.34
CA TRP A 7 -3.35 -3.95 7.25
C TRP A 7 -3.11 -5.43 7.60
N SER A 8 -2.58 -6.24 6.69
CA SER A 8 -2.34 -7.67 6.94
C SER A 8 -0.99 -7.99 7.59
N ASN A 9 -0.24 -6.97 8.02
CA ASN A 9 1.14 -7.12 8.51
C ASN A 9 2.02 -7.94 7.54
N GLY A 10 1.94 -7.65 6.24
CA GLY A 10 2.74 -8.33 5.22
C GLY A 10 2.17 -9.64 4.67
N LYS A 11 1.08 -10.18 5.23
CA LYS A 11 0.55 -11.50 4.85
C LYS A 11 -0.17 -11.50 3.49
N VAL A 12 -0.81 -10.38 3.12
CA VAL A 12 -1.49 -10.23 1.83
C VAL A 12 -0.59 -9.47 0.87
N TYR A 13 -0.11 -10.17 -0.15
CA TYR A 13 0.66 -9.58 -1.23
C TYR A 13 -0.22 -8.76 -2.18
N SER A 14 0.22 -7.55 -2.51
CA SER A 14 -0.42 -6.68 -3.50
C SER A 14 0.42 -6.66 -4.79
N PRO A 15 0.09 -7.48 -5.80
CA PRO A 15 0.89 -7.58 -7.02
C PRO A 15 0.83 -6.30 -7.85
N MET A 16 1.96 -5.98 -8.50
CA MET A 16 1.97 -5.01 -9.59
C MET A 16 1.21 -5.63 -10.77
N HIS A 17 0.21 -4.91 -11.27
CA HIS A 17 -0.58 -5.33 -12.43
C HIS A 17 -0.55 -4.24 -13.49
N GLY A 18 -0.49 -4.66 -14.75
CA GLY A 18 -0.49 -3.78 -15.91
C GLY A 18 -1.55 -4.23 -16.91
N VAL A 19 -2.07 -3.29 -17.69
CA VAL A 19 -2.95 -3.58 -18.81
C VAL A 19 -2.17 -3.33 -20.08
N THR A 20 -1.97 -4.38 -20.88
CA THR A 20 -1.43 -4.26 -22.23
C THR A 20 -2.59 -4.12 -23.21
N VAL A 21 -2.55 -3.10 -24.05
CA VAL A 21 -3.49 -2.92 -25.16
C VAL A 21 -2.81 -3.42 -26.44
N SER A 22 -3.41 -4.40 -27.11
CA SER A 22 -2.94 -4.93 -28.39
C SER A 22 -4.08 -5.00 -29.41
N GLY A 23 -3.74 -4.95 -30.70
CA GLY A 23 -4.71 -5.00 -31.80
C GLY A 23 -5.31 -3.62 -32.14
N LYS A 24 -6.32 -3.63 -33.03
CA LYS A 24 -6.98 -2.41 -33.54
C LYS A 24 -8.31 -2.11 -32.83
N GLU A 25 -8.82 -3.05 -32.05
CA GLU A 25 -10.13 -2.93 -31.41
C GLU A 25 -10.06 -2.12 -30.13
N THR A 26 -11.13 -1.37 -29.86
CA THR A 26 -11.23 -0.58 -28.63
C THR A 26 -11.59 -1.48 -27.44
N ARG A 27 -10.78 -1.42 -26.38
CA ARG A 27 -11.05 -2.11 -25.11
C ARG A 27 -11.63 -1.14 -24.08
N TYR A 28 -12.79 -1.48 -23.53
CA TYR A 28 -13.39 -0.77 -22.41
C TYR A 28 -13.20 -1.54 -21.11
N SER A 29 -12.94 -0.83 -20.02
CA SER A 29 -12.89 -1.42 -18.67
C SER A 29 -13.39 -0.43 -17.65
N VAL A 30 -14.11 -0.93 -16.65
CA VAL A 30 -14.56 -0.16 -15.48
C VAL A 30 -13.90 -0.77 -14.26
N LEU A 31 -13.38 0.08 -13.38
CA LEU A 31 -12.80 -0.35 -12.11
C LEU A 31 -13.68 0.14 -10.96
N LEU A 32 -13.98 -0.75 -10.03
CA LEU A 32 -14.66 -0.44 -8.78
C LEU A 32 -13.70 -0.72 -7.62
N PHE A 33 -13.49 0.27 -6.77
CA PHE A 33 -12.58 0.17 -5.62
C PHE A 33 -13.35 0.37 -4.31
N ALA A 34 -13.03 -0.44 -3.31
CA ALA A 34 -13.42 -0.19 -1.93
C ALA A 34 -12.32 0.62 -1.25
N MET A 35 -12.68 1.80 -0.74
CA MET A 35 -11.74 2.72 -0.10
C MET A 35 -11.94 2.70 1.41
N PRO A 36 -10.86 2.68 2.21
CA PRO A 36 -10.99 2.82 3.66
C PRO A 36 -11.61 4.17 4.02
N LYS A 37 -12.47 4.17 5.04
CA LYS A 37 -12.91 5.42 5.66
C LYS A 37 -11.74 6.04 6.42
N ASN A 38 -11.61 7.36 6.37
CA ASN A 38 -10.54 8.09 7.05
C ASN A 38 -10.81 8.35 8.55
N GLU A 39 -11.77 7.64 9.15
CA GLU A 39 -12.15 7.77 10.57
C GLU A 39 -11.17 7.08 11.52
N ARG A 40 -10.37 6.13 11.01
CA ARG A 40 -9.39 5.36 11.79
C ARG A 40 -8.12 5.17 10.98
N PRO A 41 -6.95 5.10 11.65
CA PRO A 41 -5.72 4.78 10.96
C PRO A 41 -5.75 3.33 10.44
N ILE A 42 -5.12 3.12 9.30
CA ILE A 42 -4.76 1.79 8.82
C ILE A 42 -3.57 1.31 9.65
N GLN A 43 -3.76 0.15 10.28
CA GLN A 43 -2.73 -0.53 11.05
C GLN A 43 -3.04 -2.03 11.07
N ALA A 44 -2.02 -2.83 11.37
CA ALA A 44 -2.21 -4.26 11.57
C ALA A 44 -3.17 -4.54 12.74
N PRO A 45 -4.17 -5.42 12.58
CA PRO A 45 -4.94 -5.97 13.68
C PRO A 45 -4.02 -6.64 14.71
N VAL A 46 -4.41 -6.58 15.99
CA VAL A 46 -3.61 -7.11 17.10
C VAL A 46 -3.41 -8.62 16.99
N GLU A 47 -4.31 -9.32 16.31
CA GLU A 47 -4.24 -10.77 16.04
C GLU A 47 -3.13 -11.13 15.03
N LEU A 48 -2.61 -10.14 14.30
CA LEU A 48 -1.53 -10.30 13.32
C LEU A 48 -0.19 -9.76 13.83
N VAL A 49 -0.13 -9.31 15.08
CA VAL A 49 1.06 -8.74 15.71
C VAL A 49 1.42 -9.56 16.95
N ASP A 50 2.64 -10.10 16.98
CA ASP A 50 3.18 -10.85 18.10
C ASP A 50 4.71 -10.68 18.18
N ASP A 51 5.36 -11.30 19.18
CA ASP A 51 6.81 -11.18 19.39
C ASP A 51 7.65 -11.69 18.21
N LYS A 52 7.11 -12.62 17.40
CA LYS A 52 7.76 -13.15 16.19
C LYS A 52 7.40 -12.34 14.94
N HIS A 53 6.26 -11.65 14.95
CA HIS A 53 5.74 -10.85 13.85
C HIS A 53 5.42 -9.42 14.34
N PRO A 54 6.44 -8.60 14.64
CA PRO A 54 6.21 -7.21 15.02
C PRO A 54 5.54 -6.42 13.86
N PRO A 55 4.94 -5.26 14.14
CA PRO A 55 4.38 -4.42 13.10
C PRO A 55 5.45 -3.98 12.10
N ILE A 56 5.22 -4.23 10.80
CA ILE A 56 6.14 -3.83 9.74
C ILE A 56 5.80 -2.45 9.12
N PHE A 57 4.62 -1.90 9.45
CA PHE A 57 4.23 -0.54 9.07
C PHE A 57 3.74 0.24 10.28
N LYS A 58 4.07 1.53 10.33
CA LYS A 58 3.53 2.49 11.31
C LYS A 58 2.06 2.79 10.98
N PRO A 59 1.17 2.98 11.98
CA PRO A 59 -0.22 3.39 11.73
C PRO A 59 -0.30 4.70 10.93
N TYR A 60 -1.23 4.78 9.97
CA TYR A 60 -1.39 5.98 9.14
C TYR A 60 -2.82 6.20 8.64
N TYR A 61 -3.16 7.44 8.31
CA TYR A 61 -4.46 7.78 7.73
C TYR A 61 -4.45 7.66 6.21
N TYR A 62 -5.55 7.14 5.66
CA TYR A 62 -5.67 6.83 4.24
C TYR A 62 -5.49 8.07 3.35
N ASP A 63 -6.13 9.18 3.73
CA ASP A 63 -6.09 10.41 2.93
C ASP A 63 -4.69 11.03 2.91
N ASP A 64 -3.95 10.96 4.01
CA ASP A 64 -2.58 11.49 4.09
C ASP A 64 -1.62 10.65 3.26
N TYR A 65 -1.77 9.33 3.29
CA TYR A 65 -1.02 8.44 2.40
C TYR A 65 -1.36 8.70 0.93
N LEU A 66 -2.63 8.97 0.61
CA LEU A 66 -3.05 9.29 -0.75
C LEU A 66 -2.43 10.63 -1.21
N ARG A 67 -2.40 11.65 -0.36
CA ARG A 67 -1.72 12.93 -0.62
C ARG A 67 -0.23 12.72 -0.89
N PHE A 68 0.45 11.93 -0.06
CA PHE A 68 1.85 11.56 -0.28
C PHE A 68 2.04 10.83 -1.62
N CYS A 69 1.15 9.90 -1.98
CA CYS A 69 1.28 9.15 -3.23
C CYS A 69 1.30 10.04 -4.49
N PHE A 70 0.71 11.23 -4.41
CA PHE A 70 0.64 12.22 -5.50
C PHE A 70 1.61 13.40 -5.30
N SER A 71 2.40 13.44 -4.23
CA SER A 71 3.45 14.45 -4.07
C SER A 71 4.66 14.13 -4.96
N GLU A 72 5.49 15.14 -5.23
CA GLU A 72 6.76 14.95 -5.95
C GLU A 72 7.64 13.90 -5.26
N GLU A 73 7.82 14.03 -3.95
CA GLU A 73 8.56 13.07 -3.13
C GLU A 73 8.03 11.64 -3.29
N GLY A 74 6.70 11.44 -3.17
CA GLY A 74 6.10 10.12 -3.28
C GLY A 74 6.15 9.54 -4.68
N MET A 75 6.15 10.37 -5.73
CA MET A 75 6.32 9.91 -7.11
C MET A 75 7.74 9.41 -7.41
N MET A 76 8.75 9.85 -6.65
CA MET A 76 10.13 9.39 -6.79
C MET A 76 10.40 8.05 -6.09
N GLN A 77 9.47 7.55 -5.29
CA GLN A 77 9.67 6.31 -4.51
C GLN A 77 9.31 5.06 -5.32
N GLN A 78 10.18 4.06 -5.29
CA GLN A 78 9.89 2.73 -5.86
C GLN A 78 8.70 2.06 -5.15
N CYS A 79 8.67 2.14 -3.81
CA CYS A 79 7.59 1.63 -2.99
C CYS A 79 7.03 2.73 -2.08
N LYS A 80 6.00 3.42 -2.56
CA LYS A 80 5.37 4.55 -1.84
C LYS A 80 4.90 4.20 -0.43
N LEU A 81 4.41 2.98 -0.22
CA LEU A 81 3.94 2.55 1.10
C LEU A 81 5.10 2.43 2.11
N VAL A 82 6.21 1.81 1.72
CA VAL A 82 7.38 1.64 2.60
C VAL A 82 8.06 2.97 2.86
N ALA A 83 8.18 3.83 1.83
CA ALA A 83 8.71 5.17 2.02
C ALA A 83 7.88 5.99 3.02
N TYR A 84 6.55 5.90 2.94
CA TYR A 84 5.63 6.68 3.77
C TYR A 84 5.57 6.20 5.22
N CYS A 85 5.37 4.89 5.43
CA CYS A 85 5.07 4.35 6.76
C CYS A 85 5.81 3.05 7.10
N GLY A 86 6.80 2.63 6.32
CA GLY A 86 7.62 1.46 6.64
C GLY A 86 8.40 1.64 7.96
N THR A 87 8.53 0.56 8.72
CA THR A 87 9.50 0.48 9.82
C THR A 87 10.92 0.28 9.26
N ASP A 88 11.94 0.40 10.12
CA ASP A 88 13.33 0.26 9.70
C ASP A 88 13.60 -1.12 9.06
N ALA A 89 13.04 -2.19 9.65
CA ALA A 89 13.08 -3.54 9.09
C ALA A 89 12.46 -3.66 7.69
N THR A 90 11.48 -2.81 7.37
CA THR A 90 10.79 -2.84 6.07
C THR A 90 11.53 -2.01 5.03
N LYS A 91 12.19 -0.94 5.46
CA LYS A 91 13.01 -0.11 4.58
C LYS A 91 14.27 -0.82 4.12
N GLU A 92 14.86 -1.66 4.96
CA GLU A 92 16.02 -2.50 4.60
C GLU A 92 15.68 -3.59 3.58
N ALA A 93 14.46 -4.14 3.61
CA ALA A 93 14.02 -5.18 2.68
C ALA A 93 13.62 -4.64 1.29
N ASP A 94 13.32 -3.34 1.20
CA ASP A 94 12.91 -2.64 -0.03
C ASP A 94 14.06 -1.82 -0.67
N ALA A 95 15.24 -1.76 -0.03
CA ALA A 95 16.46 -1.12 -0.52
C ALA A 95 17.28 -2.04 -1.43
#